data_AF-A0A6A0H7C8-F1
#
_entry.id   AF-A0A6A0H7C8-F1
#
_cell.length_a   1.000
_cell.length_b   1.000
_cell.length_c   1.000
_cell.angle_alpha   90.00
_cell.angle_beta   90.00
_cell.angle_gamma   90.00
#
_symmetry.space_group_name_H-M   'P 1'
#
loop_
_entity.id
_entity.type
_entity.pdbx_description
1 polymer ?
#
loop_
_entity_poly.entity_id
_entity_poly.type
_entity_poly.pdbx_seq_one_letter_code
_entity_poly.pdbx_strand_id
1 'polypeptide(L)'
;MTLTSGVDRDVFHIVFALKQKSTDISDPLHLDKLLCGIIIATTDTWTMAEIGCSAGSLLKSLEVPQFTFVSGTVTLRCVYDMGSSKLYSLKWYHNNTEFYRYVPTERNGPEVSRDARHVTLSLSRLTSAATGAYRCEVLAEHPSFRTESMQSYMTVLSLAKDEIVYQP
;
A
#
# COMPACT_ATOMS: atom_id res chain seq x y z
N MET A 1 24.95 -41.71 -30.34
CA MET A 1 23.75 -41.22 -31.06
C MET A 1 23.61 -39.74 -30.71
N THR A 2 23.74 -38.91 -31.72
CA THR A 2 23.59 -37.43 -31.87
C THR A 2 22.27 -36.89 -31.25
N LEU A 3 22.00 -35.61 -30.87
CA LEU A 3 22.55 -34.23 -31.02
C LEU A 3 21.82 -33.26 -30.01
N THR A 4 22.49 -32.15 -29.62
CA THR A 4 22.03 -30.74 -29.36
C THR A 4 20.82 -30.45 -28.43
N SER A 5 20.83 -29.50 -27.48
CA SER A 5 21.01 -28.03 -27.55
C SER A 5 21.01 -27.53 -26.09
N GLY A 6 21.72 -26.50 -25.62
CA GLY A 6 21.76 -25.13 -26.12
C GLY A 6 20.70 -24.26 -25.41
N VAL A 7 20.89 -23.94 -24.12
CA VAL A 7 20.26 -22.76 -23.47
C VAL A 7 21.30 -22.09 -22.56
N ASP A 8 21.33 -20.78 -22.67
CA ASP A 8 22.42 -19.84 -22.52
C ASP A 8 22.72 -19.44 -21.05
N ARG A 9 24.00 -19.35 -20.68
CA ARG A 9 24.48 -18.91 -19.35
C ARG A 9 24.62 -17.39 -19.24
N ASP A 10 24.40 -16.65 -20.33
CA ASP A 10 24.61 -15.20 -20.36
C ASP A 10 23.39 -14.38 -19.89
N VAL A 11 22.21 -14.99 -19.70
CA VAL A 11 21.02 -14.29 -19.17
C VAL A 11 21.09 -14.07 -17.66
N PHE A 12 21.72 -14.99 -16.91
CA PHE A 12 21.80 -14.90 -15.45
C PHE A 12 22.75 -13.79 -14.96
N HIS A 13 23.77 -13.45 -15.75
CA HIS A 13 24.69 -12.36 -15.39
C HIS A 13 24.08 -10.97 -15.56
N ILE A 14 23.12 -10.78 -16.47
CA ILE A 14 22.49 -9.48 -16.72
C ILE A 14 21.52 -9.10 -15.59
N VAL A 15 20.83 -10.09 -14.99
CA VAL A 15 19.91 -9.83 -13.86
C VAL A 15 20.68 -9.42 -12.59
N PHE A 16 21.88 -9.97 -12.38
CA PHE A 16 22.74 -9.54 -11.26
C PHE A 16 23.38 -8.16 -11.48
N ALA A 17 23.61 -7.75 -12.74
CA ALA A 17 24.28 -6.50 -13.07
C ALA A 17 23.40 -5.22 -12.91
N LEU A 18 22.07 -5.33 -12.81
CA LEU A 18 21.20 -4.17 -12.59
C LEU A 18 20.84 -3.91 -11.12
N LYS A 19 21.39 -4.68 -10.17
CA LYS A 19 21.26 -4.40 -8.73
C LYS A 19 22.50 -3.74 -8.11
N GLN A 20 23.41 -3.23 -8.93
CA GLN A 20 24.58 -2.47 -8.50
C GLN A 20 24.73 -1.20 -9.33
N LYS A 21 23.91 -0.19 -9.05
CA LYS A 21 24.27 1.19 -9.44
C LYS A 21 23.71 2.20 -8.46
N SER A 22 24.32 2.27 -7.28
CA SER A 22 24.63 3.52 -6.57
C SER A 22 25.16 3.17 -5.17
N THR A 23 26.48 3.02 -5.05
CA THR A 23 27.19 3.07 -3.76
C THR A 23 28.47 3.86 -4.00
N ASP A 24 28.37 5.18 -3.98
CA ASP A 24 29.51 6.05 -3.73
C ASP A 24 29.88 5.90 -2.24
N ILE A 25 31.15 5.57 -1.98
CA ILE A 25 31.70 5.04 -0.73
C ILE A 25 32.13 6.16 0.25
N SER A 26 31.68 7.39 0.03
CA SER A 26 32.18 8.57 0.77
C SER A 26 31.21 9.19 1.80
N ASP A 27 30.07 8.56 2.12
CA ASP A 27 29.08 9.10 3.07
C ASP A 27 29.20 8.47 4.48
N PRO A 28 29.62 9.22 5.53
CA PRO A 28 29.92 8.67 6.86
C PRO A 28 28.68 8.34 7.72
N LEU A 29 27.48 8.29 7.13
CA LEU A 29 26.21 7.95 7.82
C LEU A 29 25.69 6.54 7.50
N HIS A 30 26.57 5.62 7.08
CA HIS A 30 26.20 4.23 6.73
C HIS A 30 26.68 3.19 7.77
N LEU A 31 26.92 3.58 9.03
CA LEU A 31 27.33 2.65 10.08
C LEU A 31 26.15 2.01 10.87
N ASP A 32 24.90 2.19 10.44
CA ASP A 32 23.71 1.66 11.16
C ASP A 32 22.85 0.67 10.34
N LYS A 33 23.41 0.02 9.31
CA LYS A 33 22.62 -0.90 8.46
C LYS A 33 23.21 -2.28 8.22
N LEU A 34 24.27 -2.64 8.94
CA LEU A 34 24.75 -4.01 9.02
C LEU A 34 25.02 -4.29 10.49
N LEU A 35 24.44 -5.36 11.02
CA LEU A 35 24.40 -5.82 12.42
C LEU A 35 23.13 -5.43 13.20
N CYS A 36 22.07 -6.21 12.99
CA CYS A 36 21.09 -6.46 14.06
C CYS A 36 21.07 -7.96 14.40
N GLY A 37 22.26 -8.54 14.57
CA GLY A 37 22.43 -9.92 15.06
C GLY A 37 23.31 -9.90 16.30
N ILE A 38 22.73 -10.20 17.46
CA ILE A 38 23.51 -10.61 18.63
C ILE A 38 23.60 -12.14 18.53
N ILE A 39 24.82 -12.68 18.38
CA ILE A 39 25.04 -14.12 18.55
C ILE A 39 24.89 -14.41 20.05
N ILE A 40 23.75 -14.94 20.48
CA ILE A 40 23.65 -15.51 21.82
C ILE A 40 24.14 -16.95 21.71
N ALA A 41 25.37 -17.19 22.16
CA ALA A 41 25.97 -18.52 22.21
C ALA A 41 25.26 -19.35 23.28
N THR A 42 24.33 -20.23 22.88
CA THR A 42 23.78 -21.26 23.76
C THR A 42 23.87 -22.63 23.10
N THR A 43 24.82 -23.42 23.58
CA THR A 43 24.99 -24.89 23.47
C THR A 43 24.36 -25.62 22.26
N ASP A 44 25.23 -25.97 21.31
CA ASP A 44 25.26 -27.16 20.44
C ASP A 44 24.01 -27.62 19.66
N THR A 45 23.05 -26.74 19.38
CA THR A 45 22.11 -26.96 18.28
C THR A 45 21.98 -25.70 17.44
N TRP A 46 22.28 -25.81 16.13
CA TRP A 46 22.19 -24.73 15.15
C TRP A 46 20.72 -24.39 14.87
N THR A 47 20.03 -23.79 15.83
CA THR A 47 18.72 -23.16 15.59
C THR A 47 18.97 -21.68 15.31
N MET A 48 18.87 -21.31 14.04
CA MET A 48 18.89 -19.92 13.60
C MET A 48 17.58 -19.26 14.06
N ALA A 49 17.59 -18.57 15.18
CA ALA A 49 16.52 -17.63 15.52
C ALA A 49 16.78 -16.33 14.75
N GLU A 50 16.07 -16.14 13.64
CA GLU A 50 16.12 -14.90 12.86
C GLU A 50 15.36 -13.80 13.61
N ILE A 51 16.08 -12.90 14.28
CA ILE A 51 15.52 -11.62 14.72
C ILE A 51 15.57 -10.68 13.52
N GLY A 52 14.55 -10.77 12.65
CA GLY A 52 14.41 -9.86 11.52
C GLY A 52 14.06 -8.44 11.98
N CYS A 53 14.82 -7.43 11.55
CA CYS A 53 14.36 -6.05 11.56
C CYS A 53 13.23 -5.92 10.52
N SER A 54 11.98 -6.20 10.91
CA SER A 54 10.83 -5.94 10.06
C SER A 54 10.71 -4.42 9.86
N ALA A 55 10.78 -3.95 8.62
CA ALA A 55 10.45 -2.56 8.31
C ALA A 55 8.99 -2.30 8.71
N GLY A 56 8.75 -1.25 9.52
CA GLY A 56 7.40 -0.91 9.98
C GLY A 56 6.41 -0.72 8.83
N SER A 57 5.13 -1.04 9.05
CA SER A 57 4.07 -0.85 8.06
C SER A 57 3.86 0.62 7.71
N LEU A 58 3.71 0.91 6.41
CA LEU A 58 3.40 2.24 5.87
C LEU A 58 1.93 2.60 6.10
N LEU A 59 1.00 1.65 6.06
CA LEU A 59 -0.42 1.91 6.26
C LEU A 59 -0.81 1.69 7.72
N LYS A 60 -1.42 2.70 8.33
CA LYS A 60 -1.84 2.63 9.74
C LYS A 60 -3.29 2.23 9.89
N SER A 61 -4.16 2.79 9.06
CA SER A 61 -5.58 2.44 9.06
C SER A 61 -6.26 2.77 7.73
N LEU A 62 -7.35 2.06 7.49
CA LEU A 62 -8.28 2.30 6.40
C LEU A 62 -9.69 2.41 6.98
N GLU A 63 -10.30 3.58 6.85
CA GLU A 63 -11.65 3.87 7.32
C GLU A 63 -12.59 3.91 6.12
N VAL A 64 -13.44 2.90 6.03
CA VAL A 64 -14.52 2.76 5.03
C VAL A 64 -15.78 2.38 5.80
N PRO A 65 -16.88 3.14 5.69
CA PRO A 65 -18.13 2.79 6.35
C PRO A 65 -18.62 1.41 5.90
N GLN A 66 -19.01 0.56 6.84
CA GLN A 66 -19.53 -0.77 6.51
C GLN A 66 -20.90 -0.68 5.82
N PHE A 67 -21.73 0.28 6.22
CA PHE A 67 -23.07 0.50 5.68
C PHE A 67 -23.30 1.98 5.39
N THR A 68 -24.02 2.25 4.31
CA THR A 68 -24.52 3.58 3.93
C THR A 68 -25.80 3.45 3.12
N PHE A 69 -26.43 4.56 2.75
CA PHE A 69 -27.68 4.57 1.99
C PHE A 69 -27.50 5.17 0.59
N VAL A 70 -28.37 4.74 -0.33
CA VAL A 70 -28.50 5.37 -1.65
C VAL A 70 -28.73 6.88 -1.50
N SER A 71 -28.16 7.67 -2.40
CA SER A 71 -28.08 9.14 -2.41
C SER A 71 -27.26 9.77 -1.28
N GLY A 72 -26.74 8.96 -0.34
CA GLY A 72 -25.90 9.41 0.75
C GLY A 72 -24.54 9.95 0.29
N THR A 73 -23.78 10.44 1.27
CA THR A 73 -22.38 10.84 1.11
C THR A 73 -21.54 10.09 2.13
N VAL A 74 -20.40 9.54 1.69
CA VAL A 74 -19.44 8.85 2.56
C VAL A 74 -18.07 9.44 2.41
N THR A 75 -17.29 9.33 3.47
CA THR A 75 -15.91 9.77 3.51
C THR A 75 -15.02 8.56 3.71
N LEU A 76 -14.15 8.31 2.73
CA LEU A 76 -13.12 7.29 2.81
C LEU A 76 -11.84 7.94 3.34
N ARG A 77 -11.19 7.34 4.33
CA ARG A 77 -9.93 7.87 4.88
C ARG A 77 -8.87 6.79 4.92
N CYS A 78 -7.70 7.11 4.39
CA CYS A 78 -6.55 6.23 4.38
C CYS A 78 -5.41 6.91 5.15
N VAL A 79 -4.97 6.31 6.25
CA VAL A 79 -3.93 6.85 7.14
C VAL A 79 -2.63 6.10 6.89
N TYR A 80 -1.55 6.84 6.67
CA TYR A 80 -0.25 6.30 6.31
C TYR A 80 0.90 7.02 7.03
N ASP A 81 2.04 6.36 7.10
CA ASP A 81 3.29 6.87 7.67
C ASP A 81 4.43 6.48 6.74
N MET A 82 5.05 7.49 6.12
CA MET A 82 6.14 7.26 5.17
C MET A 82 7.50 7.09 5.87
N GLY A 83 7.57 7.24 7.19
CA GLY A 83 8.83 7.20 7.93
C GLY A 83 9.82 8.25 7.40
N SER A 84 10.94 7.78 6.84
CA SER A 84 11.95 8.64 6.21
C SER A 84 11.74 8.87 4.70
N SER A 85 10.76 8.22 4.09
CA SER A 85 10.39 8.42 2.68
C SER A 85 9.34 9.52 2.53
N LYS A 86 9.08 9.93 1.29
CA LYS A 86 7.93 10.76 0.92
C LYS A 86 6.85 9.91 0.26
N LEU A 87 5.61 10.38 0.27
CA LEU A 87 4.56 9.75 -0.52
C LEU A 87 4.80 10.07 -2.00
N TYR A 88 4.95 9.05 -2.84
CA TYR A 88 4.97 9.22 -4.29
C TYR A 88 3.54 9.28 -4.84
N SER A 89 2.66 8.35 -4.44
CA SER A 89 1.26 8.37 -4.85
C SER A 89 0.36 7.61 -3.88
N LEU A 90 -0.91 8.00 -3.81
CA LEU A 90 -1.98 7.24 -3.19
C LEU A 90 -3.07 6.95 -4.21
N LYS A 91 -3.54 5.69 -4.25
CA LYS A 91 -4.58 5.24 -5.16
C LYS A 91 -5.73 4.62 -4.40
N TRP A 92 -6.94 4.87 -4.88
CA TRP A 92 -8.15 4.20 -4.43
C TRP A 92 -8.69 3.29 -5.53
N TYR A 93 -9.06 2.09 -5.12
CA TYR A 93 -9.69 1.08 -5.96
C TYR A 93 -11.06 0.71 -5.42
N HIS A 94 -12.02 0.51 -6.32
CA HIS A 94 -13.33 -0.08 -6.03
C HIS A 94 -13.45 -1.33 -6.89
N ASN A 95 -13.66 -2.50 -6.26
CA ASN A 95 -13.72 -3.80 -6.93
C ASN A 95 -12.57 -4.01 -7.93
N ASN A 96 -11.35 -3.72 -7.49
CA ASN A 96 -10.10 -3.83 -8.27
C ASN A 96 -9.93 -2.82 -9.41
N THR A 97 -10.89 -1.92 -9.65
CA THR A 97 -10.76 -0.82 -10.61
C THR A 97 -10.30 0.45 -9.91
N GLU A 98 -9.21 1.03 -10.39
CA GLU A 98 -8.73 2.33 -9.91
C GLU A 98 -9.75 3.41 -10.30
N PHE A 99 -10.23 4.17 -9.33
CA PHE A 99 -11.20 5.25 -9.57
C PHE A 99 -10.72 6.62 -9.09
N TYR A 100 -9.63 6.67 -8.30
CA TYR A 100 -9.02 7.91 -7.87
C TYR A 100 -7.52 7.73 -7.61
N ARG A 101 -6.76 8.78 -7.93
CA ARG A 101 -5.32 8.86 -7.71
C ARG A 101 -4.96 10.24 -7.19
N TYR A 102 -4.11 10.27 -6.17
CA TYR A 102 -3.49 11.46 -5.65
C TYR A 102 -1.97 11.37 -5.82
N VAL A 103 -1.39 12.39 -6.44
CA VAL A 103 0.06 12.54 -6.64
C VAL A 103 0.46 13.91 -6.07
N PRO A 104 1.24 13.97 -4.97
CA PRO A 104 1.55 15.24 -4.30
C PRO A 104 2.27 16.28 -5.17
N THR A 105 2.97 15.84 -6.22
CA THR A 105 3.74 16.72 -7.13
C THR A 105 2.89 17.33 -8.25
N GLU A 106 1.66 16.86 -8.45
CA GLU A 106 0.76 17.40 -9.47
C GLU A 106 0.13 18.72 -8.97
N ARG A 107 0.39 19.83 -9.68
CA ARG A 107 -0.01 21.21 -9.33
C ARG A 107 -1.53 21.44 -9.11
N ASN A 108 -2.37 20.47 -9.48
CA ASN A 108 -3.84 20.58 -9.44
C ASN A 108 -4.49 19.69 -8.36
N GLY A 109 -3.71 19.04 -7.49
CA GLY A 109 -4.24 18.29 -6.35
C GLY A 109 -4.72 19.23 -5.22
N PRO A 110 -5.66 18.79 -4.36
CA PRO A 110 -5.97 19.54 -3.13
C PRO A 110 -4.67 19.80 -2.35
N GLU A 111 -4.55 20.98 -1.74
CA GLU A 111 -3.40 21.35 -0.90
C GLU A 111 -3.37 20.47 0.35
N VAL A 112 -2.81 19.28 0.20
CA VAL A 112 -2.58 18.35 1.29
C VAL A 112 -1.27 18.80 1.94
N SER A 113 -1.37 19.27 3.19
CA SER A 113 -0.20 19.61 4.01
C SER A 113 0.83 18.49 3.93
N ARG A 114 2.12 18.83 3.86
CA ARG A 114 3.25 17.86 3.86
C ARG A 114 3.24 16.92 5.07
N ASP A 115 2.50 17.29 6.12
CA ASP A 115 2.35 16.53 7.36
C ASP A 115 1.01 15.77 7.45
N ALA A 116 0.17 15.84 6.41
CA ALA A 116 -1.08 15.11 6.37
C ALA A 116 -0.78 13.62 6.11
N ARG A 117 -0.61 12.89 7.21
CA ARG A 117 -0.49 11.43 7.30
C ARG A 117 -1.76 10.69 6.88
N HIS A 118 -2.64 11.33 6.12
CA HIS A 118 -3.86 10.74 5.63
C HIS A 118 -4.36 11.46 4.36
N VAL A 119 -5.02 10.70 3.49
CA VAL A 119 -5.81 11.24 2.38
C VAL A 119 -7.26 10.84 2.58
N THR A 120 -8.14 11.81 2.36
CA THR A 120 -9.58 11.67 2.53
C THR A 120 -10.27 11.89 1.19
N LEU A 121 -11.22 11.02 0.85
CA LEU A 121 -12.01 11.10 -0.37
C LEU A 121 -13.51 11.07 -0.04
N SER A 122 -14.25 12.09 -0.49
CA SER A 122 -15.69 12.17 -0.28
C SER A 122 -16.44 11.68 -1.53
N LEU A 123 -17.28 10.65 -1.37
CA LEU A 123 -18.14 10.11 -2.41
C LEU A 123 -19.57 10.52 -2.12
N SER A 124 -20.15 11.36 -2.97
CA SER A 124 -21.53 11.85 -2.84
C SER A 124 -22.47 11.21 -3.85
N ARG A 125 -23.77 11.24 -3.58
CA ARG A 125 -24.83 10.71 -4.48
C ARG A 125 -24.64 9.23 -4.79
N LEU A 126 -24.40 8.45 -3.74
CA LEU A 126 -24.15 7.01 -3.87
C LEU A 126 -25.30 6.26 -4.52
N THR A 127 -24.98 5.26 -5.32
CA THR A 127 -25.93 4.29 -5.87
C THR A 127 -25.64 2.91 -5.30
N SER A 128 -26.53 1.94 -5.51
CA SER A 128 -26.29 0.55 -5.10
C SER A 128 -25.00 -0.03 -5.69
N ALA A 129 -24.57 0.45 -6.86
CA ALA A 129 -23.34 0.07 -7.52
C ALA A 129 -22.06 0.45 -6.76
N ALA A 130 -22.13 1.40 -5.81
CA ALA A 130 -21.00 1.71 -4.93
C ALA A 130 -20.78 0.63 -3.84
N THR A 131 -21.63 -0.39 -3.74
CA THR A 131 -21.36 -1.56 -2.91
C THR A 131 -20.13 -2.31 -3.42
N GLY A 132 -19.20 -2.65 -2.52
CA GLY A 132 -18.02 -3.42 -2.92
C GLY A 132 -16.81 -3.25 -2.01
N ALA A 133 -15.71 -3.81 -2.51
CA ALA A 133 -14.40 -3.73 -1.87
C ALA A 133 -13.69 -2.42 -2.24
N TYR A 134 -13.30 -1.66 -1.22
CA TYR A 134 -12.52 -0.45 -1.33
C TYR A 134 -11.10 -0.70 -0.85
N ARG A 135 -10.11 -0.45 -1.71
CA ARG A 135 -8.69 -0.65 -1.39
C ARG A 135 -7.93 0.67 -1.55
N CYS A 136 -7.18 1.04 -0.51
CA CYS A 136 -6.20 2.12 -0.57
C CYS A 136 -4.82 1.51 -0.79
N GLU A 137 -4.06 2.06 -1.73
CA GLU A 137 -2.69 1.69 -2.01
C GLU A 137 -1.79 2.93 -1.93
N VAL A 138 -0.73 2.86 -1.14
CA VAL A 138 0.30 3.90 -1.03
C VAL A 138 1.60 3.40 -1.62
N LEU A 139 2.27 4.30 -2.34
CA LEU A 139 3.61 4.09 -2.88
C LEU A 139 4.51 5.16 -2.29
N ALA A 140 5.54 4.73 -1.58
CA ALA A 140 6.60 5.58 -1.06
C ALA A 140 7.66 5.87 -2.15
N GLU A 141 8.26 7.05 -2.08
CA GLU A 141 9.41 7.44 -2.88
C GLU A 141 10.72 6.94 -2.23
N HIS A 142 11.85 7.37 -2.77
CA HIS A 142 13.16 7.23 -2.15
C HIS A 142 13.13 7.64 -0.66
N PRO A 143 13.80 6.89 0.24
CA PRO A 143 14.69 5.75 -0.02
C PRO A 143 14.02 4.38 -0.10
N SER A 144 12.77 4.23 0.29
CA SER A 144 12.18 2.89 0.49
C SER A 144 11.55 2.28 -0.76
N PHE A 145 10.97 3.09 -1.67
CA PHE A 145 10.23 2.63 -2.86
C PHE A 145 9.18 1.53 -2.56
N ARG A 146 8.65 1.52 -1.33
CA ARG A 146 7.74 0.50 -0.83
C ARG A 146 6.31 0.78 -1.27
N THR A 147 5.59 -0.27 -1.66
CA THR A 147 4.15 -0.26 -1.91
C THR A 147 3.43 -1.02 -0.82
N GLU A 148 2.33 -0.48 -0.29
CA GLU A 148 1.49 -1.17 0.68
C GLU A 148 0.02 -0.86 0.40
N SER A 149 -0.88 -1.84 0.68
CA SER A 149 -2.31 -1.65 0.48
C SER A 149 -3.15 -2.27 1.59
N MET A 150 -4.28 -1.64 1.91
CA MET A 150 -5.31 -2.14 2.82
C MET A 150 -6.65 -2.13 2.12
N GLN A 151 -7.55 -3.04 2.47
CA GLN A 151 -8.88 -3.19 1.87
C GLN A 151 -9.97 -3.32 2.93
N SER A 152 -11.13 -2.72 2.67
CA SER A 152 -12.35 -2.83 3.48
C SER A 152 -13.58 -2.88 2.56
N TYR A 153 -14.72 -3.35 3.06
CA TYR A 153 -15.94 -3.54 2.28
C TYR A 153 -17.05 -2.58 2.73
N MET A 154 -17.78 -1.99 1.79
CA MET A 154 -18.95 -1.14 2.05
C MET A 154 -20.19 -1.70 1.35
N THR A 155 -21.32 -1.69 2.05
CA THR A 155 -22.64 -2.03 1.50
C THR A 155 -23.54 -0.80 1.45
N VAL A 156 -24.11 -0.52 0.29
CA VAL A 156 -25.08 0.58 0.10
C VAL A 156 -26.49 0.01 0.14
N LEU A 157 -27.25 0.41 1.15
CA LEU A 157 -28.62 -0.03 1.40
C LEU A 157 -29.62 0.90 0.71
N SER A 158 -30.68 0.32 0.16
CA SER A 158 -31.89 1.04 -0.24
C SER A 158 -32.98 0.73 0.78
N LEU A 159 -33.53 1.76 1.42
CA LEU A 159 -34.77 1.57 2.16
C LEU A 159 -35.88 1.41 1.12
N ALA A 160 -36.40 0.19 0.98
CA ALA A 160 -37.72 0.05 0.41
C ALA A 160 -38.65 0.83 1.34
N LYS A 161 -39.35 1.82 0.80
CA LYS A 161 -40.43 2.45 1.54
C LYS A 161 -41.49 1.37 1.64
N ASP A 162 -41.56 0.68 2.77
CA ASP A 162 -42.67 -0.22 3.05
C ASP A 162 -43.92 0.65 2.95
N GLU A 163 -44.62 0.51 1.82
CA GLU A 163 -45.98 0.97 1.68
C GLU A 163 -46.77 0.12 2.67
N ILE A 164 -46.88 0.59 3.92
CA ILE A 164 -47.88 0.08 4.83
C ILE A 164 -49.22 0.47 4.22
N VAL A 165 -49.75 -0.43 3.41
CA VAL A 165 -51.14 -0.41 2.96
C VAL A 165 -51.98 -0.58 4.22
N TYR A 166 -52.40 0.54 4.82
CA TYR A 166 -53.41 0.54 5.87
C TYR A 166 -54.78 0.41 5.20
N GLN A 167 -55.29 -0.82 5.12
CA GLN A 167 -56.68 -1.09 4.77
C GLN A 167 -57.45 -1.44 6.05
N PRO A 168 -58.30 -0.50 6.50
CA PRO A 168 -59.65 -0.84 6.92
C PRO A 168 -60.73 -0.14 6.07
#